data_AF-A0A8S2EJQ6-F1
#
_entry.id   AF-A0A8S2EJQ6-F1
#
_cell.length_a   1.000
_cell.length_b   1.000
_cell.length_c   1.000
_cell.angle_alpha   90.00
_cell.angle_beta   90.00
_cell.angle_gamma   90.00
#
_symmetry.space_group_name_H-M   'P 1'
#
loop_
_entity.id
_entity.type
_entity.pdbx_description
1 polymer ?
#
loop_
_entity_poly.entity_id
_entity_poly.type
_entity_poly.pdbx_seq_one_letter_code
_entity_poly.pdbx_strand_id
1 'polypeptide(L)'
;MISLSIGDPTHYKNMLPPIEAEEAVTEAVQKPTSHGYVPSFGLEAARQAVAELWTKPNCQLKFDDIILTSGCSHALEMCINCLANPGDNILLPRPGFSLYVTLCKSLNIETRFYDLIPDKCWEVDLDHLQSMINEKTKAILINNPSNPCGAVYGKEHLCSIIDLCEKNCLPIIADEIYADMFELALLFVFLDAIKPGLLDLSSRILGPNSIIQAALPYILTQTPQSYFDEIITQIQMNAQFCYETLSSVPGLKPIMPSGAMYMLVSSVRSST
;
A
#
# COMPACT_ATOMS: atom_id res chain seq x y z
N MET A 1 -22.14 -20.80 2.22
CA MET A 1 -21.92 -19.41 2.66
C MET A 1 -21.09 -18.73 1.59
N ILE A 2 -21.49 -17.55 1.10
CA ILE A 2 -20.68 -16.72 0.19
C ILE A 2 -20.05 -15.65 1.05
N SER A 3 -18.72 -15.56 1.05
CA SER A 3 -18.00 -14.60 1.90
C SER A 3 -17.56 -13.40 1.06
N LEU A 4 -17.94 -12.20 1.50
CA LEU A 4 -17.53 -10.93 0.90
C LEU A 4 -16.54 -10.16 1.79
N SER A 5 -16.05 -10.79 2.87
CA SER A 5 -15.16 -10.18 3.84
C SER A 5 -13.72 -10.71 3.76
N ILE A 6 -13.43 -11.62 2.82
CA ILE A 6 -12.10 -12.21 2.64
C ILE A 6 -11.24 -11.22 1.85
N GLY A 7 -10.10 -10.83 2.43
CA GLY A 7 -9.15 -9.92 1.77
C GLY A 7 -8.20 -10.59 0.78
N ASP A 8 -8.20 -11.93 0.69
CA ASP A 8 -7.36 -12.71 -0.23
C ASP A 8 -8.03 -12.82 -1.62
N PRO A 9 -7.49 -12.16 -2.67
CA PRO A 9 -8.07 -12.19 -4.02
C PRO A 9 -8.01 -13.58 -4.66
N THR A 10 -7.13 -14.46 -4.18
CA THR A 10 -6.91 -15.80 -4.76
C THR A 10 -7.89 -16.85 -4.21
N HIS A 11 -8.64 -16.52 -3.16
CA HIS A 11 -9.49 -17.48 -2.42
C HIS A 11 -10.45 -18.26 -3.32
N TYR A 12 -11.08 -17.57 -4.28
CA TYR A 12 -12.02 -18.16 -5.24
C TYR A 12 -11.36 -18.60 -6.56
N LYS A 13 -10.02 -18.51 -6.66
CA LYS A 13 -9.19 -18.95 -7.80
C LYS A 13 -9.49 -18.27 -9.15
N ASN A 14 -10.19 -17.13 -9.12
CA ASN A 14 -10.49 -16.33 -10.30
C ASN A 14 -9.49 -15.19 -10.54
N MET A 15 -8.55 -14.98 -9.62
CA MET A 15 -7.43 -14.04 -9.76
C MET A 15 -6.16 -14.75 -9.29
N LEU A 16 -5.57 -15.56 -10.17
CA LEU A 16 -4.32 -16.27 -9.90
C LEU A 16 -3.11 -15.46 -10.41
N PRO A 17 -1.91 -15.70 -9.88
CA PRO A 17 -0.68 -15.14 -10.43
C PRO A 17 -0.51 -15.44 -11.94
N PRO A 18 0.21 -14.60 -12.69
CA PRO A 18 0.51 -14.87 -14.10
C PRO A 18 1.44 -16.07 -14.23
N ILE A 19 1.33 -16.82 -15.33
CA ILE A 19 2.15 -18.01 -15.57
C ILE A 19 3.65 -17.68 -15.61
N GLU A 20 4.00 -16.50 -16.12
CA GLU A 20 5.36 -16.00 -16.17
C GLU A 20 5.98 -15.87 -14.77
N ALA A 21 5.16 -15.52 -13.76
CA ALA A 21 5.63 -15.48 -12.39
C ALA A 21 5.82 -16.87 -11.79
N GLU A 22 4.93 -17.82 -12.11
CA GLU A 22 5.09 -19.22 -11.68
C GLU A 22 6.33 -19.87 -12.31
N GLU A 23 6.57 -19.63 -13.59
CA GLU A 23 7.74 -20.09 -14.33
C GLU A 23 9.02 -19.47 -13.77
N ALA A 24 9.04 -18.16 -13.51
CA ALA A 24 10.18 -17.48 -12.91
C ALA A 24 10.58 -18.06 -11.55
N VAL A 25 9.60 -18.33 -10.69
CA VAL A 25 9.84 -18.95 -9.38
C VAL A 25 10.34 -20.38 -9.56
N THR A 26 9.75 -21.15 -10.47
CA THR A 26 10.17 -22.52 -10.76
C THR A 26 11.61 -22.59 -11.24
N GLU A 27 12.00 -21.69 -12.16
CA GLU A 27 13.37 -21.59 -12.65
C GLU A 27 14.33 -21.15 -11.52
N ALA A 28 13.93 -20.19 -10.69
CA ALA A 28 14.73 -19.74 -9.56
C ALA A 28 15.00 -20.86 -8.54
N VAL A 29 14.03 -21.75 -8.31
CA VAL A 29 14.20 -22.95 -7.47
C VAL A 29 15.26 -23.90 -8.03
N GLN A 30 15.37 -24.02 -9.35
CA GLN A 30 16.32 -24.92 -10.00
C GLN A 30 17.74 -24.36 -10.05
N LYS A 31 17.93 -23.06 -9.82
CA LYS A 31 19.22 -22.37 -9.84
C LYS A 31 19.93 -22.52 -8.49
N PRO A 32 21.08 -23.21 -8.41
CA PRO A 32 21.81 -23.38 -7.14
C PRO A 32 22.22 -22.05 -6.48
N THR A 33 22.38 -20.99 -7.28
CA THR A 33 22.74 -19.64 -6.82
C THR A 33 21.64 -18.95 -6.02
N SER A 34 20.40 -19.46 -6.04
CA SER A 34 19.25 -18.84 -5.37
C SER A 34 19.04 -19.30 -3.93
N HIS A 35 19.82 -20.26 -3.43
CA HIS A 35 19.59 -20.90 -2.11
C HIS A 35 20.42 -20.33 -0.95
N GLY A 36 21.40 -19.47 -1.25
CA GLY A 36 22.28 -18.90 -0.25
C GLY A 36 21.65 -17.75 0.54
N TYR A 37 22.35 -17.32 1.60
CA TYR A 37 22.05 -16.05 2.23
C TYR A 37 22.21 -14.90 1.25
N VAL A 38 21.32 -13.93 1.39
CA VAL A 38 21.31 -12.69 0.62
C VAL A 38 21.47 -11.51 1.59
N PRO A 39 21.88 -10.32 1.13
CA PRO A 39 21.87 -9.14 1.98
C PRO A 39 20.49 -8.93 2.61
N SER A 40 20.44 -8.49 3.86
CA SER A 40 19.17 -8.36 4.62
C SER A 40 18.19 -7.37 3.99
N PHE A 41 18.68 -6.42 3.21
CA PHE A 41 17.91 -5.46 2.42
C PHE A 41 17.62 -5.93 0.99
N GLY A 42 18.11 -7.11 0.59
CA GLY A 42 17.80 -7.77 -0.66
C GLY A 42 18.91 -7.80 -1.73
N LEU A 43 18.75 -8.71 -2.68
CA LEU A 43 19.62 -8.88 -3.85
C LEU A 43 19.65 -7.61 -4.71
N GLU A 44 20.84 -7.25 -5.18
CA GLU A 44 21.04 -6.06 -6.03
C GLU A 44 20.18 -6.11 -7.30
N ALA A 45 20.20 -7.23 -8.03
CA ALA A 45 19.39 -7.37 -9.25
C ALA A 45 17.89 -7.21 -9.01
N ALA A 46 17.39 -7.71 -7.88
CA ALA A 46 15.99 -7.60 -7.50
C ALA A 46 15.63 -6.15 -7.14
N ARG A 47 16.48 -5.47 -6.36
CA ARG A 47 16.33 -4.05 -6.03
C ARG A 47 16.42 -3.14 -7.25
N GLN A 48 17.32 -3.45 -8.18
CA GLN A 48 17.47 -2.72 -9.45
C GLN A 48 16.20 -2.83 -10.30
N ALA A 49 15.63 -4.04 -10.44
CA ALA A 49 14.38 -4.23 -11.18
C ALA A 49 13.21 -3.43 -10.58
N VAL A 50 13.12 -3.37 -9.24
CA VAL A 50 12.12 -2.53 -8.56
C VAL A 50 12.38 -1.05 -8.79
N ALA A 51 13.63 -0.58 -8.68
CA ALA A 51 13.97 0.82 -8.93
C ALA A 51 13.66 1.25 -10.38
N GLU A 52 13.89 0.38 -11.36
CA GLU A 52 13.58 0.63 -12.77
C GLU A 52 12.07 0.74 -13.02
N LEU A 53 11.27 -0.15 -12.41
CA LEU A 53 9.81 -0.12 -12.51
C LEU A 53 9.23 1.19 -11.96
N TRP A 54 9.76 1.66 -10.83
CA TRP A 54 9.23 2.81 -10.10
C TRP A 54 9.87 4.14 -10.49
N THR A 55 10.96 4.14 -11.26
CA THR A 55 11.57 5.37 -11.76
C THR A 55 10.63 6.08 -12.74
N LYS A 56 10.41 7.38 -12.52
CA LYS A 56 9.61 8.29 -13.37
C LYS A 56 10.45 9.50 -13.79
N PRO A 57 10.07 10.25 -14.84
CA PRO A 57 10.84 11.43 -15.30
C PRO A 57 11.17 12.44 -14.19
N ASN A 58 10.28 12.60 -13.21
CA ASN A 58 10.44 13.54 -12.10
C ASN A 58 10.89 12.88 -10.78
N CYS A 59 11.13 11.56 -10.76
CA CYS A 59 11.58 10.82 -9.59
C CYS A 59 12.47 9.65 -10.03
N GLN A 60 13.79 9.84 -9.93
CA GLN A 60 14.77 8.82 -10.30
C GLN A 60 15.13 8.02 -9.06
N LEU A 61 14.83 6.73 -9.06
CA LEU A 61 15.17 5.83 -7.97
C LEU A 61 16.42 5.03 -8.33
N LYS A 62 17.30 4.84 -7.36
CA LYS A 62 18.45 3.93 -7.46
C LYS A 62 18.11 2.64 -6.73
N PHE A 63 18.74 1.54 -7.09
CA PHE A 63 18.59 0.28 -6.34
C PHE A 63 18.95 0.43 -4.85
N ASP A 64 19.81 1.40 -4.51
CA ASP A 64 20.20 1.70 -3.14
C ASP A 64 19.06 2.36 -2.33
N ASP A 65 18.05 2.92 -2.97
CA ASP A 65 16.85 3.48 -2.33
C ASP A 65 15.80 2.39 -2.04
N ILE A 66 16.05 1.16 -2.51
CA ILE A 66 15.13 0.04 -2.38
C ILE A 66 15.61 -0.90 -1.26
N ILE A 67 14.67 -1.26 -0.37
CA ILE A 67 14.85 -2.32 0.62
C ILE A 67 13.75 -3.35 0.37
N LEU A 68 14.13 -4.60 0.14
CA LEU A 68 13.17 -5.70 0.00
C LEU A 68 12.79 -6.21 1.39
N THR A 69 11.49 -6.41 1.61
CA THR A 69 10.93 -6.83 2.91
C THR A 69 10.09 -8.10 2.76
N SER A 70 9.82 -8.79 3.87
CA SER A 70 8.91 -9.93 3.91
C SER A 70 7.45 -9.46 3.81
N GLY A 71 7.06 -9.07 2.60
CA GLY A 71 5.78 -8.45 2.29
C GLY A 71 5.69 -6.98 2.72
N CYS A 72 4.63 -6.31 2.26
CA CYS A 72 4.33 -4.91 2.57
C CYS A 72 4.12 -4.69 4.08
N SER A 73 3.54 -5.68 4.78
CA SER A 73 3.35 -5.62 6.23
C SER A 73 4.66 -5.39 7.01
N HIS A 74 5.75 -6.03 6.59
CA HIS A 74 7.06 -5.83 7.21
C HIS A 74 7.66 -4.46 6.82
N ALA A 75 7.44 -3.97 5.60
CA ALA A 75 7.85 -2.62 5.22
C ALA A 75 7.17 -1.55 6.10
N LEU A 76 5.85 -1.68 6.30
CA LEU A 76 5.09 -0.80 7.20
C LEU A 76 5.62 -0.83 8.63
N GLU A 77 5.89 -2.03 9.16
CA GLU A 77 6.50 -2.18 10.49
C GLU A 77 7.84 -1.47 10.59
N MET A 78 8.74 -1.70 9.61
CA MET A 78 10.05 -1.07 9.58
C MET A 78 9.96 0.45 9.51
N CYS A 79 9.09 1.00 8.66
CA CYS A 79 8.88 2.45 8.55
C CYS A 79 8.37 3.05 9.86
N ILE A 80 7.34 2.44 10.47
CA ILE A 80 6.77 2.90 11.75
C ILE A 80 7.83 2.86 12.86
N ASN A 81 8.55 1.75 12.98
CA ASN A 81 9.58 1.55 14.01
C ASN A 81 10.79 2.48 13.82
N CYS A 82 11.14 2.81 12.58
CA CYS A 82 12.23 3.74 12.29
C CYS A 82 11.87 5.20 12.61
N LEU A 83 10.59 5.58 12.52
CA LEU A 83 10.13 6.97 12.61
C LEU A 83 9.65 7.37 14.01
N ALA A 84 9.16 6.43 14.81
CA ALA A 84 8.48 6.73 16.06
C ALA A 84 8.94 5.83 17.22
N ASN A 85 9.00 6.42 18.41
CA ASN A 85 9.32 5.72 19.66
C ASN A 85 8.05 5.49 20.51
N PRO A 86 8.13 4.62 21.53
CA PRO A 86 7.08 4.53 22.54
C PRO A 86 6.66 5.90 23.10
N GLY A 87 5.36 6.20 23.03
CA GLY A 87 4.77 7.46 23.47
C GLY A 87 4.69 8.58 22.42
N ASP A 88 5.29 8.39 21.24
CA ASP A 88 5.02 9.21 20.04
C ASP A 88 3.67 8.84 19.40
N ASN A 89 3.20 9.63 18.43
CA ASN A 89 2.01 9.28 17.65
C ASN A 89 2.22 9.32 16.12
N ILE A 90 1.42 8.51 15.43
CA ILE A 90 1.28 8.50 13.97
C ILE A 90 -0.19 8.76 13.62
N LEU A 91 -0.40 9.59 12.60
CA LEU A 91 -1.75 9.86 12.09
C LEU A 91 -2.14 8.80 11.05
N LEU A 92 -3.28 8.15 11.27
CA LEU A 92 -3.82 7.06 10.45
C LEU A 92 -5.17 7.44 9.84
N PRO A 93 -5.52 6.94 8.65
CA PRO A 93 -6.83 7.19 8.05
C PRO A 93 -7.94 6.49 8.83
N ARG A 94 -9.11 7.12 8.88
CA ARG A 94 -10.36 6.52 9.34
C ARG A 94 -11.47 6.73 8.30
N PRO A 95 -12.02 5.65 7.71
CA PRO A 95 -11.62 4.24 7.87
C PRO A 95 -10.25 3.94 7.23
N GLY A 96 -9.58 2.86 7.68
CA GLY A 96 -8.25 2.48 7.20
C GLY A 96 -7.93 1.01 7.49
N PHE A 97 -6.93 0.47 6.80
CA PHE A 97 -6.51 -0.92 6.97
C PHE A 97 -6.04 -1.20 8.41
N SER A 98 -6.53 -2.30 8.99
CA SER A 98 -6.38 -2.56 10.42
C SER A 98 -4.94 -2.81 10.87
N LEU A 99 -4.05 -3.19 9.95
CA LEU A 99 -2.65 -3.50 10.27
C LEU A 99 -1.93 -2.29 10.89
N TYR A 100 -2.21 -1.07 10.41
CA TYR A 100 -1.53 0.13 10.90
C TYR A 100 -1.70 0.30 12.42
N VAL A 101 -2.92 0.07 12.91
CA VAL A 101 -3.25 0.14 14.33
C VAL A 101 -2.55 -0.97 15.12
N THR A 102 -2.55 -2.19 14.58
CA THR A 102 -1.87 -3.34 15.21
C THR A 102 -0.37 -3.08 15.36
N LEU A 103 0.30 -2.59 14.31
CA LEU A 103 1.73 -2.29 14.33
C LEU A 103 2.05 -1.18 15.35
N CYS A 104 1.35 -0.04 15.29
CA CYS A 104 1.56 1.06 16.25
C CYS A 104 1.37 0.61 17.70
N LYS A 105 0.28 -0.12 17.99
CA LYS A 105 0.01 -0.64 19.34
C LYS A 105 1.10 -1.59 19.83
N SER A 106 1.60 -2.46 18.96
CA SER A 106 2.65 -3.43 19.33
C SER A 106 3.97 -2.75 19.73
N LEU A 107 4.20 -1.52 19.24
CA LEU A 107 5.38 -0.71 19.49
C LEU A 107 5.14 0.39 20.56
N ASN A 108 3.99 0.40 21.23
CA ASN A 108 3.57 1.43 22.18
C ASN A 108 3.52 2.86 21.57
N ILE A 109 3.17 2.96 20.29
CA ILE A 109 2.95 4.22 19.56
C ILE A 109 1.45 4.54 19.61
N GLU A 110 1.11 5.79 19.96
CA GLU A 110 -0.27 6.28 19.97
C GLU A 110 -0.81 6.39 18.53
N THR A 111 -1.97 5.78 18.29
CA THR A 111 -2.70 5.95 17.03
C THR A 111 -3.65 7.13 17.14
N ARG A 112 -3.45 8.15 16.32
CA ARG A 112 -4.41 9.24 16.13
C ARG A 112 -5.02 9.12 14.74
N PHE A 113 -6.27 9.53 14.59
CA PHE A 113 -7.00 9.32 13.34
C PHE A 113 -7.38 10.64 12.70
N TYR A 114 -7.16 10.76 11.39
CA TYR A 114 -7.80 11.76 10.56
C TYR A 114 -8.96 11.13 9.79
N ASP A 115 -9.93 11.94 9.42
CA ASP A 115 -11.16 11.44 8.79
C ASP A 115 -11.07 11.52 7.27
N LEU A 116 -11.76 10.60 6.62
CA LEU A 116 -12.00 10.60 5.19
C LEU A 116 -13.45 11.01 4.93
N ILE A 117 -13.69 11.81 3.90
CA ILE A 117 -15.01 12.39 3.61
C ILE A 117 -15.76 11.48 2.62
N PRO A 118 -16.79 10.72 3.06
CA PRO A 118 -17.44 9.73 2.18
C PRO A 118 -18.06 10.36 0.93
N ASP A 119 -18.71 11.51 1.09
CA ASP A 119 -19.39 12.23 0.00
C ASP A 119 -18.43 12.95 -0.96
N LYS A 120 -17.13 12.98 -0.66
CA LYS A 120 -16.05 13.44 -1.54
C LYS A 120 -15.14 12.28 -1.94
N CYS A 121 -15.72 11.14 -2.28
CA CYS A 121 -14.97 9.95 -2.71
C CYS A 121 -13.86 9.53 -1.73
N TRP A 122 -14.10 9.72 -0.42
CA TRP A 122 -13.16 9.44 0.66
C TRP A 122 -11.86 10.26 0.64
N GLU A 123 -11.88 11.47 0.06
CA GLU A 123 -10.77 12.41 0.24
C GLU A 123 -10.47 12.65 1.72
N VAL A 124 -9.19 12.85 2.03
CA VAL A 124 -8.71 13.27 3.34
C VAL A 124 -9.35 14.60 3.75
N ASP A 125 -9.95 14.65 4.94
CA ASP A 125 -10.33 15.91 5.57
C ASP A 125 -9.06 16.63 6.05
N LEU A 126 -8.57 17.58 5.25
CA LEU A 126 -7.32 18.30 5.51
C LEU A 126 -7.39 19.17 6.77
N ASP A 127 -8.56 19.73 7.09
CA ASP A 127 -8.76 20.53 8.30
C ASP A 127 -8.69 19.63 9.54
N HIS A 128 -9.36 18.47 9.49
CA HIS A 128 -9.28 17.50 10.57
C HIS A 128 -7.86 16.93 10.69
N LEU A 129 -7.20 16.57 9.59
CA LEU A 129 -5.81 16.13 9.58
C LEU A 129 -4.89 17.14 10.27
N GLN A 130 -4.97 18.43 9.90
CA GLN A 130 -4.18 19.48 10.51
C GLN A 130 -4.45 19.63 12.01
N SER A 131 -5.71 19.49 12.44
CA SER A 131 -6.10 19.59 13.85
C SER A 131 -5.57 18.44 14.72
N MET A 132 -5.23 17.31 14.09
CA MET A 132 -4.76 16.12 14.79
C MET A 132 -3.25 16.11 15.03
N ILE A 133 -2.50 16.97 14.35
CA ILE A 133 -1.04 17.12 14.50
C ILE A 133 -0.70 17.77 15.84
N ASN A 134 0.30 17.24 16.53
CA ASN A 134 0.90 17.84 17.73
C ASN A 134 2.42 17.62 17.76
N GLU A 135 3.08 18.05 18.84
CA GLU A 135 4.54 17.96 19.01
C GLU A 135 5.08 16.52 19.07
N LYS A 136 4.21 15.53 19.29
CA LYS A 136 4.54 14.10 19.32
C LYS A 136 4.24 13.38 18.00
N THR A 137 3.65 14.06 17.02
CA THR A 137 3.36 13.48 15.72
C THR A 137 4.66 13.25 14.95
N LYS A 138 4.90 12.01 14.50
CA LYS A 138 6.14 11.61 13.80
C LYS A 138 5.97 11.30 12.34
N ALA A 139 4.77 10.91 11.92
CA ALA A 139 4.46 10.62 10.54
C ALA A 139 2.96 10.68 10.28
N ILE A 140 2.60 10.83 9.01
CA ILE A 140 1.25 10.62 8.51
C ILE A 140 1.28 9.40 7.59
N LEU A 141 0.38 8.44 7.82
CA LEU A 141 0.21 7.30 6.92
C LEU A 141 -0.90 7.61 5.92
N ILE A 142 -0.59 7.52 4.64
CA ILE A 142 -1.54 7.66 3.53
C ILE A 142 -1.64 6.32 2.82
N ASN A 143 -2.85 5.82 2.59
CA ASN A 143 -3.09 4.60 1.81
C ASN A 143 -3.89 4.94 0.55
N ASN A 144 -3.24 4.85 -0.60
CA ASN A 144 -3.77 5.28 -1.88
C ASN A 144 -3.18 4.42 -3.02
N PRO A 145 -3.98 3.59 -3.73
CA PRO A 145 -5.41 3.38 -3.55
C PRO A 145 -5.80 2.76 -2.20
N SER A 146 -6.99 3.08 -1.70
CA SER A 146 -7.36 2.79 -0.31
C SER A 146 -8.01 1.41 -0.11
N ASN A 147 -7.54 0.68 0.90
CA ASN A 147 -8.29 -0.36 1.62
C ASN A 147 -8.73 0.21 2.98
N PRO A 148 -10.04 0.29 3.29
CA PRO A 148 -11.16 -0.40 2.63
C PRO A 148 -11.99 0.45 1.66
N CYS A 149 -11.65 1.73 1.45
CA CYS A 149 -12.52 2.67 0.75
C CYS A 149 -12.64 2.44 -0.76
N GLY A 150 -11.61 1.85 -1.37
CA GLY A 150 -11.45 1.80 -2.82
C GLY A 150 -11.22 3.18 -3.45
N ALA A 151 -10.74 4.15 -2.67
CA ALA A 151 -10.52 5.51 -3.12
C ALA A 151 -9.19 5.65 -3.87
N VAL A 152 -9.17 6.56 -4.85
CA VAL A 152 -7.95 7.00 -5.55
C VAL A 152 -7.91 8.52 -5.52
N TYR A 153 -6.87 9.09 -4.92
CA TYR A 153 -6.75 10.54 -4.79
C TYR A 153 -6.26 11.18 -6.08
N GLY A 154 -6.92 12.27 -6.47
CA GLY A 154 -6.47 13.12 -7.57
C GLY A 154 -5.17 13.85 -7.24
N LYS A 155 -4.45 14.27 -8.28
CA LYS A 155 -3.16 14.97 -8.15
C LYS A 155 -3.25 16.23 -7.29
N GLU A 156 -4.27 17.06 -7.46
CA GLU A 156 -4.45 18.31 -6.69
C GLU A 156 -4.64 18.03 -5.20
N HIS A 157 -5.40 16.98 -4.87
CA HIS A 157 -5.61 16.56 -3.48
C HIS A 157 -4.32 16.02 -2.85
N LEU A 158 -3.56 15.21 -3.60
CA LEU A 158 -2.25 14.72 -3.17
C LEU A 158 -1.25 15.88 -2.94
N CYS A 159 -1.21 16.88 -3.83
CA CYS A 159 -0.42 18.08 -3.62
C CYS A 159 -0.82 18.80 -2.33
N SER A 160 -2.12 18.91 -2.04
CA SER A 160 -2.60 19.55 -0.81
C SER A 160 -2.19 18.79 0.46
N ILE A 161 -2.14 17.44 0.40
CA ILE A 161 -1.61 16.61 1.49
C ILE A 161 -0.10 16.85 1.66
N ILE A 162 0.65 16.89 0.56
CA ILE A 162 2.10 17.14 0.57
C ILE A 162 2.40 18.52 1.18
N ASP A 163 1.72 19.56 0.73
CA ASP A 163 1.91 20.95 1.20
C ASP A 163 1.67 21.06 2.71
N LEU A 164 0.64 20.37 3.22
CA LEU A 164 0.36 20.28 4.65
C LEU A 164 1.50 19.57 5.40
N CYS A 165 2.00 18.44 4.88
CA CYS A 165 3.09 17.70 5.50
C CYS A 165 4.40 18.50 5.50
N GLU A 166 4.73 19.17 4.40
CA GLU A 166 5.92 20.02 4.26
C GLU A 166 5.87 21.18 5.26
N LYS A 167 4.73 21.89 5.35
CA LYS A 167 4.54 22.98 6.30
C LYS A 167 4.74 22.56 7.76
N ASN A 168 4.40 21.31 8.10
CA ASN A 168 4.54 20.76 9.44
C ASN A 168 5.83 19.93 9.63
N CYS A 169 6.70 19.85 8.61
CA CYS A 169 7.91 19.04 8.60
C CYS A 169 7.67 17.56 8.96
N LEU A 170 6.55 16.99 8.49
CA LEU A 170 6.17 15.60 8.77
C LEU A 170 6.46 14.69 7.56
N PRO A 171 7.12 13.53 7.78
CA PRO A 171 7.22 12.51 6.74
C PRO A 171 5.88 11.83 6.48
N ILE A 172 5.74 11.30 5.26
CA ILE A 172 4.60 10.48 4.86
C ILE A 172 5.06 9.03 4.70
N ILE A 173 4.29 8.11 5.28
CA ILE A 173 4.36 6.69 4.96
C ILE A 173 3.26 6.43 3.91
N ALA A 174 3.65 6.23 2.66
CA ALA A 174 2.74 5.96 1.56
C ALA A 174 2.56 4.43 1.38
N ASP A 175 1.38 3.91 1.70
CA ASP A 175 0.99 2.54 1.39
C ASP A 175 0.31 2.51 0.02
N GLU A 176 1.11 2.20 -1.00
CA GLU A 176 0.74 2.20 -2.42
C GLU A 176 0.68 0.77 -2.99
N ILE A 177 0.35 -0.25 -2.18
CA ILE A 177 0.33 -1.66 -2.62
C ILE A 177 -0.64 -1.93 -3.80
N TYR A 178 -1.60 -1.03 -4.03
CA TYR A 178 -2.57 -1.10 -5.12
C TYR A 178 -2.26 -0.14 -6.30
N ALA A 179 -1.10 0.52 -6.33
CA ALA A 179 -0.81 1.63 -7.23
C ALA A 179 -0.97 1.33 -8.72
N ASP A 180 -0.52 0.18 -9.23
CA ASP A 180 -0.61 -0.15 -10.67
C ASP A 180 -1.97 -0.74 -11.08
N MET A 181 -2.93 -0.86 -10.15
CA MET A 181 -4.28 -1.29 -10.52
C MET A 181 -5.08 -0.18 -11.21
N PHE A 182 -4.67 1.09 -11.02
CA PHE A 182 -5.35 2.28 -11.55
C PHE A 182 -4.33 3.40 -11.81
N GLU A 183 -4.64 4.35 -12.68
CA GLU A 183 -3.71 5.46 -12.98
C GLU A 183 -3.52 6.35 -11.73
N LEU A 184 -2.31 6.33 -11.14
CA LEU A 184 -1.99 7.07 -9.91
C LEU A 184 -0.98 8.18 -10.16
N ALA A 185 -1.19 9.33 -9.50
CA ALA A 185 -0.08 10.22 -9.18
C ALA A 185 0.64 9.64 -7.95
N LEU A 186 1.87 9.18 -8.14
CA LEU A 186 2.65 8.56 -7.07
C LEU A 186 3.22 9.60 -6.10
N LEU A 187 3.23 9.24 -4.83
CA LEU A 187 3.80 10.07 -3.77
C LEU A 187 5.17 9.53 -3.38
N PHE A 188 6.24 10.18 -3.87
CA PHE A 188 7.60 9.86 -3.43
C PHE A 188 8.19 11.01 -2.64
N VAL A 189 8.45 10.78 -1.35
CA VAL A 189 9.42 11.55 -0.57
C VAL A 189 10.27 10.55 0.20
N PHE A 190 11.49 10.29 -0.30
CA PHE A 190 12.47 9.50 0.43
C PHE A 190 13.26 10.44 1.33
N LEU A 191 13.29 10.17 2.62
CA LEU A 191 14.19 10.86 3.54
C LEU A 191 15.48 10.05 3.65
N ASP A 192 16.54 10.51 2.98
CA ASP A 192 17.89 9.94 3.14
C ASP A 192 18.30 9.77 4.61
N ALA A 193 17.74 10.60 5.49
CA ALA A 193 17.96 10.56 6.93
C ALA A 193 17.53 9.26 7.62
N ILE A 194 16.50 8.54 7.13
CA ILE A 194 15.99 7.33 7.79
C ILE A 194 16.59 6.03 7.26
N LYS A 195 17.25 6.09 6.10
CA LYS A 195 17.80 4.93 5.39
C LYS A 195 18.76 4.09 6.24
N PRO A 196 19.71 4.65 7.02
CA PRO A 196 20.56 3.84 7.89
C PRO A 196 19.74 3.01 8.91
N GLY A 197 18.71 3.61 9.52
CA GLY A 197 17.84 2.93 10.48
C GLY A 197 17.03 1.80 9.84
N LEU A 198 16.53 1.99 8.62
CA LEU A 198 15.85 0.94 7.88
C LEU A 198 16.80 -0.21 7.49
N LEU A 199 18.03 0.09 7.10
CA LEU A 199 19.04 -0.92 6.81
C LEU A 199 19.38 -1.75 8.06
N ASP A 200 19.54 -1.11 9.21
CA ASP A 200 19.78 -1.79 10.48
C ASP A 200 18.59 -2.67 10.87
N LEU A 201 17.36 -2.17 10.74
CA LEU A 201 16.14 -2.93 11.00
C LEU A 201 15.98 -4.13 10.07
N SER A 202 16.41 -4.03 8.81
CA SER A 202 16.35 -5.16 7.85
C SER A 202 17.13 -6.38 8.35
N SER A 203 18.22 -6.14 9.09
CA SER A 203 19.09 -7.21 9.64
C SER A 203 18.42 -8.03 10.74
N ARG A 204 17.31 -7.55 11.33
CA ARG A 204 16.60 -8.27 12.41
C ARG A 204 15.95 -9.57 11.94
N ILE A 205 15.44 -9.60 10.70
CA ILE A 205 14.80 -10.80 10.13
C ILE A 205 15.53 -11.36 8.90
N LEU A 206 16.61 -10.70 8.47
CA LEU A 206 17.48 -11.11 7.36
C LEU A 206 16.81 -11.10 5.97
N GLY A 207 15.83 -10.21 5.77
CA GLY A 207 15.19 -9.98 4.48
C GLY A 207 14.18 -11.05 4.04
N PRO A 208 13.60 -10.91 2.84
CA PRO A 208 12.64 -11.86 2.30
C PRO A 208 13.29 -13.09 1.65
N ASN A 209 12.47 -14.04 1.25
CA ASN A 209 12.90 -15.30 0.61
C ASN A 209 13.78 -15.07 -0.64
N SER A 210 14.96 -15.70 -0.68
CA SER A 210 15.95 -15.53 -1.75
C SER A 210 15.49 -16.03 -3.12
N ILE A 211 14.64 -17.07 -3.18
CA ILE A 211 14.11 -17.63 -4.43
C ILE A 211 13.17 -16.62 -5.09
N ILE A 212 12.26 -16.00 -4.30
CA ILE A 212 11.39 -14.94 -4.81
C ILE A 212 12.21 -13.75 -5.28
N GLN A 213 13.25 -13.35 -4.53
CA GLN A 213 14.14 -12.28 -4.97
C GLN A 213 14.87 -12.62 -6.29
N ALA A 214 15.31 -13.86 -6.48
CA ALA A 214 15.95 -14.29 -7.71
C ALA A 214 14.99 -14.33 -8.91
N ALA A 215 13.71 -14.62 -8.68
CA ALA A 215 12.66 -14.60 -9.69
C ALA A 215 12.18 -13.17 -10.02
N LEU A 216 12.30 -12.23 -9.07
CA LEU A 216 11.67 -10.91 -9.14
C LEU A 216 12.01 -10.12 -10.41
N PRO A 217 13.26 -10.03 -10.90
CA PRO A 217 13.54 -9.31 -12.14
C PRO A 217 12.77 -9.85 -13.34
N TYR A 218 12.59 -11.17 -13.43
CA TYR A 218 11.81 -11.79 -14.50
C TYR A 218 10.32 -11.52 -14.31
N ILE A 219 9.80 -11.68 -13.09
CA ILE A 219 8.40 -11.39 -12.76
C ILE A 219 8.02 -9.96 -13.22
N LEU A 220 8.84 -8.97 -12.87
CA LEU A 220 8.54 -7.57 -13.16
C LEU A 220 8.70 -7.20 -14.64
N THR A 221 9.58 -7.87 -15.38
CA THR A 221 9.89 -7.49 -16.78
C THR A 221 9.18 -8.35 -17.83
N GLN A 222 8.75 -9.56 -17.46
CA GLN A 222 8.19 -10.53 -18.40
C GLN A 222 6.69 -10.76 -18.23
N THR A 223 6.08 -10.35 -17.10
CA THR A 223 4.63 -10.40 -16.98
C THR A 223 4.01 -9.47 -18.03
N PRO A 224 3.18 -9.98 -18.94
CA PRO A 224 2.65 -9.19 -20.04
C PRO A 224 1.62 -8.17 -19.52
N GLN A 225 1.58 -6.98 -20.14
CA GLN A 225 0.60 -5.94 -19.81
C GLN A 225 -0.85 -6.45 -19.88
N SER A 226 -1.14 -7.38 -20.80
CA SER A 226 -2.48 -7.98 -20.96
C SER A 226 -2.98 -8.68 -19.69
N TYR A 227 -2.08 -9.28 -18.89
CA TYR A 227 -2.48 -9.87 -17.61
C TYR A 227 -3.04 -8.81 -16.66
N PHE A 228 -2.35 -7.67 -16.52
CA PHE A 228 -2.80 -6.58 -15.67
C PHE A 228 -4.11 -5.98 -16.20
N ASP A 229 -4.21 -5.76 -17.50
CA ASP A 229 -5.41 -5.20 -18.15
C ASP A 229 -6.65 -6.09 -17.93
N GLU A 230 -6.49 -7.41 -18.03
CA GLU A 230 -7.57 -8.39 -17.77
C GLU A 230 -8.04 -8.34 -16.31
N ILE A 231 -7.11 -8.34 -15.36
CA ILE A 231 -7.42 -8.27 -13.92
C ILE A 231 -8.12 -6.94 -13.58
N ILE A 232 -7.61 -5.82 -14.09
CA ILE A 232 -8.20 -4.50 -13.86
C ILE A 232 -9.62 -4.44 -14.44
N THR A 233 -9.80 -4.93 -15.68
CA THR A 233 -11.12 -5.00 -16.33
C THR A 233 -12.10 -5.82 -15.50
N GLN A 234 -11.68 -6.98 -15.01
CA GLN A 234 -12.51 -7.85 -14.18
C GLN A 234 -12.94 -7.17 -12.86
N ILE A 235 -12.04 -6.43 -12.22
CA ILE A 235 -12.32 -5.68 -10.99
C ILE A 235 -13.27 -4.53 -11.25
N GLN A 236 -13.06 -3.76 -12.32
CA GLN A 236 -13.94 -2.65 -12.70
C GLN A 236 -15.36 -3.12 -13.02
N MET A 237 -15.49 -4.22 -13.78
CA MET A 237 -16.80 -4.82 -14.07
C MET A 237 -17.52 -5.27 -12.80
N ASN A 238 -16.79 -5.92 -11.88
CA ASN A 238 -17.36 -6.37 -10.60
C ASN A 238 -17.74 -5.20 -9.69
N ALA A 239 -16.93 -4.15 -9.64
CA ALA A 239 -17.23 -2.93 -8.89
C ALA A 239 -18.51 -2.27 -9.41
N GLN A 240 -18.64 -2.12 -10.73
CA GLN A 240 -19.82 -1.55 -11.36
C GLN A 240 -21.08 -2.37 -11.05
N PHE A 241 -21.01 -3.69 -11.24
CA PHE A 241 -22.13 -4.59 -10.96
C PHE A 241 -22.56 -4.53 -9.49
N CYS A 242 -21.60 -4.58 -8.55
CA CYS A 242 -21.87 -4.47 -7.12
C CYS A 242 -22.49 -3.11 -6.76
N TYR A 243 -21.94 -2.02 -7.31
CA TYR A 243 -22.43 -0.67 -7.04
C TYR A 243 -23.89 -0.51 -7.50
N GLU A 244 -24.21 -0.89 -8.73
CA GLU A 244 -25.57 -0.81 -9.29
C GLU A 244 -26.55 -1.67 -8.48
N THR A 245 -26.16 -2.91 -8.18
CA THR A 245 -26.99 -3.84 -7.42
C THR A 245 -27.29 -3.29 -6.03
N LEU A 246 -26.26 -2.85 -5.29
CA LEU A 246 -26.42 -2.35 -3.93
C LEU A 246 -27.13 -1.00 -3.87
N SER A 247 -26.93 -0.13 -4.87
CA SER A 247 -27.63 1.14 -4.98
C SER A 247 -29.14 0.97 -5.20
N SER A 248 -29.57 -0.18 -5.75
CA SER A 248 -31.00 -0.49 -5.91
C SER A 248 -31.69 -0.93 -4.62
N VAL A 249 -30.93 -1.24 -3.56
CA VAL A 249 -31.46 -1.74 -2.28
C VAL A 249 -31.77 -0.58 -1.34
N PRO A 250 -33.04 -0.36 -0.94
CA PRO A 250 -33.39 0.71 -0.02
C PRO A 250 -32.64 0.62 1.31
N GLY A 251 -32.05 1.75 1.74
CA GLY A 251 -31.31 1.85 2.99
C GLY A 251 -29.82 1.54 2.89
N LEU A 252 -29.33 1.09 1.73
CA LEU A 252 -27.89 0.99 1.44
C LEU A 252 -27.42 2.21 0.63
N LYS A 253 -26.22 2.70 0.97
CA LYS A 253 -25.54 3.76 0.23
C LYS A 253 -24.09 3.31 -0.02
N PRO A 254 -23.84 2.56 -1.11
CA PRO A 254 -22.48 2.26 -1.56
C PRO A 254 -21.81 3.52 -2.11
N ILE A 255 -20.47 3.56 -2.03
CA ILE A 255 -19.67 4.59 -2.71
C ILE A 255 -18.82 3.88 -3.76
N MET A 256 -18.94 4.31 -5.02
CA MET A 256 -18.24 3.68 -6.14
C MET A 256 -16.72 3.77 -5.94
N PRO A 257 -15.99 2.64 -5.87
CA PRO A 257 -14.55 2.68 -5.77
C PRO A 257 -13.94 3.10 -7.11
N SER A 258 -12.85 3.85 -7.02
CA SER A 258 -11.99 4.20 -8.15
C SER A 258 -10.70 3.37 -8.14
N GLY A 259 -10.46 2.55 -7.12
CA GLY A 259 -9.31 1.67 -7.05
C GLY A 259 -9.37 0.53 -6.04
N ALA A 260 -8.23 -0.16 -5.86
CA ALA A 260 -8.08 -1.33 -5.00
C ALA A 260 -9.09 -2.47 -5.33
N MET A 261 -9.55 -3.19 -4.31
CA MET A 261 -10.43 -4.38 -4.45
C MET A 261 -11.66 -4.33 -3.52
N TYR A 262 -12.00 -3.16 -2.98
CA TYR A 262 -13.02 -3.03 -1.92
C TYR A 262 -13.99 -1.89 -2.20
N MET A 263 -15.19 -2.00 -1.64
CA MET A 263 -16.23 -0.98 -1.67
C MET A 263 -16.85 -0.85 -0.28
N LEU A 264 -16.86 0.36 0.26
CA LEU A 264 -17.59 0.64 1.49
C LEU A 264 -19.06 0.92 1.20
N VAL A 265 -19.92 0.35 2.03
CA VAL A 265 -21.37 0.47 1.94
C VAL A 265 -21.87 0.91 3.31
N SER A 266 -22.49 2.09 3.35
CA SER A 266 -23.14 2.56 4.57
C SER A 266 -24.60 2.10 4.60
N SER A 267 -25.11 1.81 5.80
CA SER A 267 -26.53 1.54 6.02
C SER A 267 -27.18 2.75 6.67
N VAL A 268 -28.24 3.27 6.08
CA VAL A 268 -29.09 4.28 6.72
C VAL A 268 -30.01 3.53 7.69
N ARG A 269 -29.65 3.50 8.97
CA ARG A 269 -30.61 3.06 9.99
C ARG A 269 -31.74 4.08 10.02
N SER A 270 -32.96 3.66 9.74
CA SER A 270 -34.14 4.47 10.05
C SER A 270 -34.11 4.79 11.54
N SER A 271 -34.10 6.08 11.87
CA SER A 271 -34.35 6.55 13.23
C SER A 271 -35.78 6.18 13.61
N THR A 272 -36.00 4.96 14.07
CA THR A 272 -37.25 4.49 14.69
C THR A 272 -37.03 4.31 16.17
#